data_AF-R6M3Y2-F1
#
_entry.id   AF-R6M3Y2-F1
#
_cell.length_a   1.000
_cell.length_b   1.000
_cell.length_c   1.000
_cell.angle_alpha   90.00
_cell.angle_beta   90.00
_cell.angle_gamma   90.00
#
_symmetry.space_group_name_H-M   'P 1'
#
loop_
_entity.id
_entity.type
_entity.pdbx_description
1 polymer ?
#
loop_
_entity_poly.entity_id
_entity_poly.type
_entity_poly.pdbx_seq_one_letter_code
_entity_poly.pdbx_strand_id
1 'polypeptide(L)'
;MQEETGAIRFEIKPICVYSVTGKNRVNDTGEETFGLLCFAEITEFAKELHSEMEKVVLMDELPENWTYPLIQPKLIEEWNRREKIAERMVATWKLKVY
;
A
#
# COMPACT_ATOMS: atom_id res chain seq x y z
N MET A 1 -4.36 3.92 10.69
CA MET A 1 -5.41 3.24 9.91
C MET A 1 -6.77 3.86 10.16
N GLN A 2 -7.40 3.72 11.32
CA GLN A 2 -8.75 4.30 11.54
C GLN A 2 -8.83 5.80 11.23
N GLU A 3 -7.86 6.61 11.69
CA GLU A 3 -7.88 8.07 11.48
C GLU A 3 -7.71 8.48 10.01
N GLU A 4 -6.90 7.73 9.25
CA GLU A 4 -6.52 8.03 7.85
C GLU A 4 -7.28 7.22 6.80
N THR A 5 -8.02 6.16 7.18
CA THR A 5 -8.74 5.26 6.24
C THR A 5 -10.16 4.94 6.68
N GLY A 6 -10.53 5.23 7.94
CA GLY A 6 -11.80 4.81 8.53
C GLY A 6 -11.91 3.30 8.81
N ALA A 7 -10.87 2.50 8.53
CA ALA A 7 -10.92 1.05 8.71
C ALA A 7 -10.87 0.66 10.20
N ILE A 8 -11.80 -0.20 10.63
CA ILE A 8 -11.90 -0.70 12.02
C ILE A 8 -11.64 -2.21 12.15
N ARG A 9 -11.79 -2.97 11.06
CA ARG A 9 -11.33 -4.37 11.00
C ARG A 9 -10.56 -4.62 9.72
N PHE A 10 -9.34 -5.10 9.88
CA PHE A 10 -8.43 -5.35 8.78
C PHE A 10 -7.31 -6.32 9.16
N GLU A 11 -6.73 -6.98 8.16
CA GLU A 11 -5.47 -7.70 8.25
C GLU A 11 -4.38 -6.91 7.50
N ILE A 12 -3.17 -6.80 8.06
CA ILE A 12 -2.03 -6.13 7.42
C ILE A 12 -0.94 -7.16 7.14
N LYS A 13 -0.48 -7.19 5.89
CA LYS A 13 0.61 -8.05 5.43
C LYS A 13 1.78 -7.18 4.98
N PRO A 14 2.96 -7.27 5.62
CA PRO A 14 4.12 -6.51 5.18
C PRO A 14 4.61 -7.03 3.84
N ILE A 15 4.89 -6.12 2.91
CA ILE A 15 5.39 -6.45 1.57
C ILE A 15 6.90 -6.26 1.53
N CYS A 16 7.38 -5.04 1.79
CA CYS A 16 8.81 -4.72 1.82
C CYS A 16 9.12 -3.39 2.49
N VAL A 17 10.36 -3.26 2.97
CA VAL A 17 10.94 -1.97 3.31
C VAL A 17 11.44 -1.30 2.02
N TYR A 18 11.19 -0.01 1.88
CA TYR A 18 11.74 0.83 0.82
C TYR A 18 12.40 2.05 1.45
N SER A 19 13.29 2.71 0.69
CA SER A 19 13.87 3.98 1.08
C SER A 19 13.57 5.07 0.06
N VAL A 20 13.56 6.31 0.54
CA VAL A 20 13.36 7.52 -0.25
C VAL A 20 14.51 8.46 0.04
N THR A 21 15.14 8.96 -1.01
CA THR A 21 16.17 10.00 -0.93
C THR A 21 15.72 11.24 -1.68
N GLY A 22 16.20 12.41 -1.26
CA GLY A 22 15.94 13.68 -1.93
C GLY A 22 15.20 14.71 -1.08
N LYS A 23 15.43 15.97 -1.40
CA LYS A 23 14.85 17.10 -0.68
C LYS A 23 13.40 17.33 -1.10
N ASN A 24 12.52 17.55 -0.14
CA ASN A 24 11.14 17.96 -0.38
C ASN A 24 10.66 18.90 0.74
N ARG A 25 9.41 19.40 0.66
CA ARG A 25 8.83 20.33 1.66
C ARG A 25 8.83 19.83 3.11
N VAL A 26 9.03 18.53 3.32
CA VAL A 26 9.00 17.89 4.65
C VAL A 26 10.33 17.19 5.00
N ASN A 27 11.33 17.21 4.10
CA ASN A 27 12.66 16.66 4.28
C ASN A 27 13.68 17.62 3.64
N ASP A 28 14.12 18.62 4.39
CA ASP A 28 15.02 19.67 3.92
C ASP A 28 16.49 19.22 3.85
N THR A 29 16.86 18.21 4.64
CA THR A 29 18.21 17.62 4.65
C THR A 29 18.44 16.77 3.40
N GLY A 30 17.37 16.13 2.90
CA GLY A 30 17.44 15.17 1.81
C GLY A 30 18.01 13.82 2.24
N GLU A 31 18.11 13.60 3.56
CA GLU A 31 18.55 12.34 4.16
C GLU A 31 17.61 11.21 3.75
N GLU A 32 18.18 10.01 3.67
CA GLU A 32 17.43 8.80 3.37
C GLU A 32 16.41 8.53 4.46
N THR A 33 15.15 8.35 4.07
CA THR A 33 14.07 7.92 4.95
C THR A 33 13.57 6.55 4.52
N PHE A 34 13.06 5.78 5.48
CA PHE A 34 12.58 4.43 5.23
C PHE A 34 11.07 4.36 5.43
N GLY A 35 10.41 3.61 4.54
CA GLY A 35 9.00 3.29 4.64
C GLY A 35 8.77 1.79 4.56
N LEU A 36 7.64 1.34 5.12
CA LEU A 36 7.18 -0.03 5.00
C LEU A 36 5.96 -0.05 4.06
N LEU A 37 6.09 -0.78 2.95
CA LEU A 37 4.96 -1.07 2.07
C LEU A 37 4.19 -2.26 2.65
N CYS A 38 2.88 -2.08 2.85
CA CYS A 38 1.97 -3.08 3.40
C CYS A 38 0.75 -3.25 2.50
N PHE A 39 0.24 -4.47 2.41
CA PHE A 39 -1.10 -4.76 1.91
C PHE A 39 -2.06 -4.80 3.09
N ALA A 40 -3.22 -4.15 2.97
CA ALA A 40 -4.25 -4.19 3.99
C ALA A 40 -5.54 -4.78 3.40
N GLU A 41 -6.01 -5.88 3.98
CA GLU A 41 -7.31 -6.47 3.68
C GLU A 41 -8.32 -5.91 4.68
N ILE A 42 -9.15 -4.96 4.25
CA ILE A 42 -10.13 -4.29 5.10
C ILE A 42 -11.48 -5.01 4.96
N THR A 43 -12.08 -5.35 6.09
CA THR A 43 -13.40 -6.03 6.15
C THR A 43 -14.48 -5.17 6.77
N GLU A 44 -14.13 -4.10 7.48
CA GLU A 44 -15.11 -3.20 8.10
C GLU A 44 -14.56 -1.77 8.25
N PHE A 45 -15.39 -0.79 7.91
CA PHE A 45 -15.16 0.64 8.10
C PHE A 45 -16.07 1.19 9.21
N ALA A 46 -15.61 2.24 9.90
CA ALA A 46 -16.42 2.99 10.85
C ALA A 46 -17.63 3.62 10.13
N LYS A 47 -18.78 3.63 10.82
CA LYS A 47 -20.02 4.22 10.28
C LYS A 47 -20.00 5.75 10.26
N GLU A 48 -19.26 6.34 11.19
CA GLU A 48 -19.11 7.78 11.32
C GLU A 48 -17.62 8.13 11.26
N LEU A 49 -17.29 9.15 10.46
CA LEU A 49 -15.94 9.69 10.35
C LEU A 49 -15.82 10.87 11.31
N HIS A 50 -14.85 10.81 12.23
CA HIS A 50 -14.63 11.84 13.26
C HIS A 50 -13.19 12.37 13.30
N SER A 51 -12.37 12.07 12.29
CA SER A 51 -10.90 12.31 12.28
C SER A 51 -10.46 13.11 11.06
N GLU A 52 -9.15 13.20 10.80
CA GLU A 52 -8.52 14.01 9.74
C GLU A 52 -9.04 13.75 8.30
N MET A 53 -9.85 12.71 8.09
CA MET A 53 -10.36 12.34 6.79
C MET A 53 -11.85 12.68 6.55
N GLU A 54 -12.12 13.27 5.39
CA GLU A 54 -13.46 13.72 4.95
C GLU A 54 -14.39 12.59 4.49
N LYS A 55 -13.87 11.59 3.77
CA LYS A 55 -14.69 10.52 3.17
C LYS A 55 -13.92 9.23 2.90
N VAL A 56 -14.67 8.13 2.74
CA VAL A 56 -14.18 6.84 2.22
C VAL A 56 -14.81 6.61 0.85
N VAL A 57 -13.99 6.25 -0.14
CA VAL A 57 -14.44 5.92 -1.51
C VAL A 57 -13.94 4.52 -1.84
N LEU A 58 -14.85 3.64 -2.27
CA LEU A 58 -14.52 2.32 -2.79
C LEU A 58 -14.42 2.41 -4.31
N MET A 59 -13.33 1.90 -4.87
CA MET A 59 -13.02 2.00 -6.29
C MET A 59 -12.56 0.65 -6.81
N ASP A 60 -12.99 0.30 -8.02
CA ASP A 60 -12.52 -0.92 -8.70
C ASP A 60 -11.13 -0.73 -9.34
N GLU A 61 -10.77 0.53 -9.62
CA GLU A 61 -9.49 0.93 -10.22
C GLU A 61 -8.73 1.88 -9.29
N LEU A 62 -7.41 1.95 -9.51
CA LEU A 62 -6.54 2.85 -8.74
C LEU A 62 -6.85 4.31 -9.08
N PRO A 63 -6.91 5.22 -8.08
CA PRO A 63 -7.16 6.63 -8.34
C PRO A 63 -6.02 7.28 -9.12
N GLU A 64 -6.34 8.32 -9.89
CA GLU A 64 -5.36 9.06 -10.70
C GLU A 64 -4.59 10.11 -9.88
N ASN A 65 -5.26 10.73 -8.89
CA ASN A 65 -4.71 11.85 -8.12
C ASN A 65 -4.27 11.40 -6.72
N TRP A 66 -2.97 11.28 -6.54
CA TRP A 66 -2.36 10.87 -5.27
C TRP A 66 -1.69 12.03 -4.52
N THR A 67 -1.68 11.97 -3.19
CA THR A 67 -0.93 12.91 -2.33
C THR A 67 0.57 12.94 -2.66
N TYR A 68 1.15 11.80 -3.02
CA TYR A 68 2.56 11.66 -3.45
C TYR A 68 2.66 10.95 -4.81
N PRO A 69 2.39 11.66 -5.92
CA PRO A 69 2.19 11.03 -7.23
C PRO A 69 3.45 10.37 -7.81
N LEU A 70 4.65 10.74 -7.34
CA LEU A 70 5.91 10.20 -7.87
C LEU A 70 6.28 8.83 -7.27
N ILE A 71 5.92 8.56 -6.02
CA ILE A 71 6.29 7.30 -5.35
C ILE A 71 5.22 6.22 -5.56
N GLN A 72 3.95 6.60 -5.66
CA GLN A 72 2.84 5.64 -5.79
C GLN A 72 3.01 4.66 -6.97
N PRO A 73 3.36 5.10 -8.20
CA PRO A 73 3.58 4.17 -9.31
C PRO A 73 4.67 3.13 -9.03
N LYS A 74 5.74 3.51 -8.30
CA LYS A 74 6.85 2.61 -7.96
C LYS A 74 6.42 1.55 -6.94
N LEU A 75 5.60 1.94 -5.95
CA LEU A 75 5.08 1.01 -4.95
C LEU A 75 4.10 0.02 -5.59
N ILE A 76 3.24 0.49 -6.50
CA ILE A 76 2.30 -0.35 -7.25
C ILE A 76 3.05 -1.34 -8.16
N GLU A 77 4.10 -0.89 -8.85
CA GLU A 77 4.94 -1.75 -9.67
C GLU A 77 5.57 -2.88 -8.84
N GLU A 78 6.10 -2.55 -7.66
CA GLU A 78 6.73 -3.54 -6.77
C GLU A 78 5.72 -4.54 -6.20
N TRP A 79 4.52 -4.09 -5.85
CA TRP A 79 3.41 -4.98 -5.49
C TRP A 79 3.10 -5.96 -6.63
N ASN A 80 2.86 -5.45 -7.84
CA ASN A 80 2.55 -6.25 -9.01
C ASN A 80 3.67 -7.26 -9.34
N ARG A 81 4.93 -6.87 -9.13
CA ARG A 81 6.08 -7.76 -9.31
C ARG A 81 6.03 -8.92 -8.32
N ARG A 82 5.71 -8.66 -7.05
CA ARG A 82 5.67 -9.69 -5.99
C ARG A 82 4.45 -10.62 -6.12
N GLU A 83 3.28 -10.09 -6.48
CA GLU A 83 2.09 -10.90 -6.76
C GLU A 83 2.34 -11.88 -7.91
N LYS A 84 2.90 -11.41 -9.03
CA LYS A 84 3.29 -12.28 -10.15
C LYS A 84 4.29 -13.36 -9.75
N ILE A 85 5.20 -13.07 -8.83
CA ILE A 85 6.15 -14.06 -8.30
C ILE A 85 5.40 -15.09 -7.43
N ALA A 86 4.49 -14.64 -6.56
CA ALA A 86 3.69 -15.51 -5.71
C ALA A 86 2.83 -16.47 -6.56
N GLU A 87 2.14 -15.97 -7.58
CA GLU A 87 1.37 -16.78 -8.53
C GLU A 87 2.23 -17.83 -9.24
N ARG A 88 3.43 -17.44 -9.73
CA ARG A 88 4.38 -18.36 -10.36
C ARG A 88 4.87 -19.43 -9.40
N MET A 89 5.14 -19.08 -8.15
CA MET A 89 5.56 -20.04 -7.12
C MET A 89 4.45 -21.05 -6.83
N VAL A 90 3.20 -20.59 -6.69
CA VAL A 90 2.03 -21.45 -6.49
C VAL A 90 1.83 -22.39 -7.69
N ALA A 91 1.91 -21.87 -8.92
CA ALA A 91 1.78 -22.68 -10.14
C ALA A 91 2.89 -23.73 -10.26
N THR A 92 4.14 -23.35 -9.97
CA THR A 92 5.30 -24.26 -9.99
C THR A 92 5.17 -25.35 -8.93
N TRP A 93 4.67 -25.01 -7.74
CA TRP A 93 4.46 -26.00 -6.68
C TRP A 93 3.36 -26.99 -7.06
N LYS A 94 2.23 -26.53 -7.62
CA LYS A 94 1.19 -27.42 -8.14
C LYS A 94 1.74 -28.41 -9.17
N LEU A 95 2.57 -27.97 -10.12
CA LEU A 95 3.18 -28.85 -11.13
C LEU A 95 4.15 -29.90 -10.56
N LYS A 96 4.73 -29.68 -9.37
CA LYS A 96 5.64 -30.64 -8.72
C LYS A 96 4.93 -31.64 -7.81
N VAL A 97 3.66 -31.41 -7.50
CA VAL A 97 2.84 -32.24 -6.58
C VAL A 97 1.93 -33.20 -7.36
N TYR A 98 1.82 -33.06 -8.68
CA TYR A 98 1.16 -34.01 -9.58
C TYR A 98 2.16 -34.89 -10.34
#